data_AF-A0A344WCA8-F1
#
_entry.id   AF-A0A344WCA8-F1
#
_cell.length_a   1.000
_cell.length_b   1.000
_cell.length_c   1.000
_cell.angle_alpha   90.00
_cell.angle_beta   90.00
_cell.angle_gamma   90.00
#
_symmetry.space_group_name_H-M   'P 1'
#
loop_
_entity.id
_entity.type
_entity.pdbx_description
1 polymer ?
#
loop_
_entity_poly.entity_id
_entity_poly.type
_entity_poly.pdbx_seq_one_letter_code
_entity_poly.pdbx_strand_id
1 'polypeptide(L)'
;MTQPFSSALVLFSGGQDSATCLAWALTRFDRVETIGFDYGQRHAVELACRPKFLDAIRRNFPAWGEKLDGDHIIDASVLKALGATAMTHDVEITLTAAGLPNTFVPGRNLLFFTLAGALAVRRGHGVLVGGMCETDYSGYPDCRADTLKAQEETLRLGLDADIRIDTPLMYLDKAATWQLAQDLGGDALVDLIAEETHTCYLGQRGARHAWGYGCGACPACELRANGWQRWQAGKGSAA
;
A
#
# COMPACT_ATOMS: atom_id res chain seq x y z
N MET A 1 -7.62 -31.27 4.66
CA MET A 1 -8.17 -30.25 3.74
C MET A 1 -8.03 -28.93 4.47
N THR A 2 -6.99 -28.16 4.16
CA THR A 2 -6.80 -26.80 4.68
C THR A 2 -8.02 -25.97 4.28
N GLN A 3 -8.66 -25.33 5.26
CA GLN A 3 -9.74 -24.38 4.99
C GLN A 3 -9.22 -23.35 3.96
N PRO A 4 -9.99 -23.04 2.89
CA PRO A 4 -9.59 -21.96 2.00
C PRO A 4 -9.44 -20.69 2.82
N PHE A 5 -8.35 -19.95 2.62
CA PHE A 5 -8.14 -18.69 3.31
C PHE A 5 -9.30 -17.73 3.03
N SER A 6 -10.21 -17.57 3.99
CA SER A 6 -11.39 -16.70 3.88
C SER A 6 -11.16 -15.30 4.45
N SER A 7 -10.00 -15.04 5.05
CA SER A 7 -9.69 -13.78 5.69
C SER A 7 -8.30 -13.26 5.33
N ALA A 8 -8.16 -11.94 5.29
CA ALA A 8 -6.92 -11.25 4.93
C ALA A 8 -6.60 -10.07 5.84
N LEU A 9 -5.31 -9.85 6.09
CA LEU A 9 -4.77 -8.66 6.73
C LEU A 9 -4.02 -7.82 5.67
N VAL A 10 -4.54 -6.64 5.36
CA VAL A 10 -3.98 -5.76 4.34
C VAL A 10 -2.99 -4.80 4.98
N LEU A 11 -1.74 -4.78 4.49
CA LEU A 11 -0.77 -3.72 4.79
C LEU A 11 -1.24 -2.45 4.11
N PHE A 12 -2.06 -1.70 4.84
CA PHE A 12 -2.64 -0.45 4.41
C PHE A 12 -1.70 0.69 4.79
N SER A 13 -1.58 1.73 3.98
CA SER A 13 -0.83 2.95 4.32
C SER A 13 -1.68 4.21 4.22
N GLY A 14 -2.82 4.16 3.53
CA GLY A 14 -3.58 5.34 3.13
C GLY A 14 -3.13 5.95 1.80
N GLY A 15 -2.26 5.26 1.05
CA GLY A 15 -1.86 5.64 -0.31
C GLY A 15 -2.65 4.91 -1.40
N GLN A 16 -2.46 5.33 -2.65
CA GLN A 16 -3.16 4.78 -3.83
C GLN A 16 -3.07 3.25 -3.91
N ASP A 17 -1.85 2.72 -3.82
CA ASP A 17 -1.58 1.30 -4.03
C ASP A 17 -2.23 0.45 -2.94
N SER A 18 -2.02 0.83 -1.68
CA SER A 18 -2.57 0.10 -0.54
C SER A 18 -4.09 0.22 -0.44
N ALA A 19 -4.68 1.35 -0.88
CA ALA A 19 -6.12 1.49 -1.05
C ALA A 19 -6.70 0.58 -2.14
N THR A 20 -5.99 0.45 -3.27
CA THR A 20 -6.37 -0.47 -4.35
C THR A 20 -6.26 -1.92 -3.88
N CYS A 21 -5.22 -2.28 -3.12
CA CYS A 21 -5.09 -3.60 -2.49
C CYS A 21 -6.21 -3.89 -1.48
N LEU A 22 -6.64 -2.89 -0.71
CA LEU A 22 -7.77 -3.05 0.20
C LEU A 22 -9.05 -3.38 -0.56
N ALA A 23 -9.38 -2.62 -1.60
CA ALA A 23 -10.53 -2.92 -2.46
C ALA A 23 -10.41 -4.31 -3.10
N TRP A 24 -9.22 -4.67 -3.59
CA TRP A 24 -8.95 -5.99 -4.15
C TRP A 24 -9.22 -7.12 -3.14
N ALA A 25 -8.78 -6.94 -1.89
CA ALA A 25 -9.03 -7.91 -0.83
C ALA A 25 -10.52 -8.03 -0.48
N LEU A 26 -11.24 -6.91 -0.39
CA LEU A 26 -12.67 -6.88 -0.06
C LEU A 26 -13.56 -7.59 -1.09
N THR A 27 -13.11 -7.68 -2.34
CA THR A 27 -13.78 -8.48 -3.38
C THR A 27 -13.54 -9.99 -3.28
N ARG A 28 -12.55 -10.44 -2.49
CA ARG A 28 -12.05 -11.83 -2.51
C ARG A 28 -12.18 -12.57 -1.18
N PHE A 29 -12.11 -11.85 -0.07
CA PHE A 29 -12.17 -12.43 1.25
C PHE A 29 -13.49 -12.07 1.94
N ASP A 30 -13.89 -12.88 2.91
CA ASP A 30 -15.10 -12.68 3.71
C ASP A 30 -14.84 -11.75 4.89
N ARG A 31 -13.59 -11.68 5.34
CA ARG A 31 -13.16 -10.83 6.46
C ARG A 31 -11.82 -10.18 6.17
N VAL A 32 -11.79 -8.85 6.21
CA VAL A 32 -10.59 -8.05 5.93
C VAL A 32 -10.31 -7.13 7.09
N GLU A 33 -9.07 -7.15 7.58
CA GLU A 33 -8.53 -6.15 8.50
C GLU A 33 -7.41 -5.37 7.83
N THR A 34 -7.10 -4.18 8.33
CA THR A 34 -5.96 -3.38 7.89
C THR A 34 -4.91 -3.26 8.98
N ILE A 35 -3.64 -3.28 8.59
CA ILE A 35 -2.50 -2.96 9.46
C ILE A 35 -1.70 -1.82 8.83
N GLY A 36 -1.31 -0.84 9.62
CA GLY A 36 -0.42 0.24 9.27
C GLY A 36 0.74 0.34 10.24
N PHE A 37 1.80 1.04 9.83
CA PHE A 37 3.02 1.18 10.62
C PHE A 37 3.32 2.66 10.82
N ASP A 38 3.42 3.07 12.08
CA ASP A 38 3.99 4.34 12.46
C ASP A 38 5.47 4.12 12.77
N TYR A 39 6.34 4.37 11.80
CA TYR A 39 7.78 4.37 12.00
C TYR A 39 8.31 5.80 12.12
N GLY A 40 7.41 6.72 12.48
CA GLY A 40 7.48 8.16 12.43
C GLY A 40 8.20 8.72 11.21
N GLN A 41 7.72 8.24 10.07
CA GLN A 41 7.75 8.98 8.82
C GLN A 41 7.45 10.46 9.04
N ARG A 42 8.15 11.33 8.31
CA ARG A 42 8.21 12.79 8.49
C ARG A 42 6.86 13.49 8.60
N HIS A 43 5.77 12.93 8.04
CA HIS A 43 4.45 13.55 8.06
C HIS A 43 3.34 12.52 8.33
N ALA A 44 2.57 12.74 9.40
CA ALA A 44 1.39 11.95 9.80
C ALA A 44 0.20 12.00 8.81
N VAL A 45 0.37 12.66 7.66
CA VAL A 45 -0.70 12.91 6.69
C VAL A 45 -1.20 11.60 6.06
N GLU A 46 -0.32 10.64 5.77
CA GLU A 46 -0.73 9.31 5.29
C GLU A 46 -1.56 8.57 6.34
N LEU A 47 -1.12 8.57 7.61
CA LEU A 47 -1.87 7.92 8.70
C LEU A 47 -3.24 8.58 8.93
N ALA A 48 -3.33 9.90 8.73
CA ALA A 48 -4.59 10.64 8.81
C ALA A 48 -5.56 10.35 7.64
N CYS A 49 -5.07 9.86 6.50
CA CYS A 49 -5.90 9.43 5.37
C CYS A 49 -6.58 8.08 5.62
N ARG A 50 -5.96 7.19 6.40
CA ARG A 50 -6.48 5.85 6.65
C ARG A 50 -7.92 5.84 7.17
N PRO A 51 -8.24 6.46 8.34
CA PRO A 51 -9.60 6.36 8.88
C PRO A 51 -10.64 6.95 7.92
N LYS A 52 -10.31 8.05 7.23
CA LYS A 52 -11.20 8.68 6.25
C LYS A 52 -11.51 7.77 5.09
N PHE A 53 -10.50 7.10 4.54
CA PHE A 53 -10.67 6.16 3.44
C PHE A 53 -11.50 4.95 3.89
N LEU A 54 -11.23 4.37 5.06
CA LEU A 54 -11.99 3.24 5.60
C LEU A 54 -13.46 3.60 5.85
N ASP A 55 -13.73 4.78 6.41
CA ASP A 55 -15.10 5.26 6.63
C ASP A 55 -15.83 5.54 5.32
N ALA A 56 -15.12 6.05 4.31
CA ALA A 56 -15.69 6.22 2.98
C ALA A 56 -15.97 4.89 2.29
N ILE A 57 -15.11 3.86 2.44
CA ILE A 57 -15.38 2.50 1.96
C ILE A 57 -16.67 1.95 2.58
N ARG A 58 -16.83 2.07 3.91
CA ARG A 58 -18.05 1.62 4.60
C ARG A 58 -19.31 2.30 4.10
N ARG A 59 -19.23 3.61 3.81
CA ARG A 59 -20.38 4.40 3.32
C ARG A 59 -20.70 4.14 1.85
N ASN A 60 -19.69 4.07 0.99
CA ASN A 60 -19.87 4.05 -0.46
C ASN A 60 -19.98 2.61 -1.01
N PHE A 61 -19.44 1.62 -0.28
CA PHE A 61 -19.46 0.21 -0.65
C PHE A 61 -19.96 -0.66 0.53
N PRO A 62 -21.27 -0.64 0.85
CA PRO A 62 -21.81 -1.31 2.04
C PRO A 62 -21.43 -2.80 2.17
N ALA A 63 -21.48 -3.55 1.06
CA ALA A 63 -21.09 -4.96 1.02
C ALA A 63 -19.59 -5.19 1.34
N TRP A 64 -18.73 -4.20 1.07
CA TRP A 64 -17.35 -4.23 1.52
C TRP A 64 -17.21 -3.76 2.98
N GLY A 65 -18.02 -2.79 3.39
CA GLY A 65 -18.11 -2.35 4.77
C GLY A 65 -18.43 -3.48 5.75
N GLU A 66 -19.32 -4.40 5.38
CA GLU A 66 -19.67 -5.60 6.18
C GLU A 66 -18.48 -6.55 6.40
N LYS A 67 -17.53 -6.57 5.46
CA LYS A 67 -16.33 -7.42 5.51
C LYS A 67 -15.16 -6.75 6.23
N LEU A 68 -15.20 -5.43 6.42
CA LEU A 68 -14.11 -4.63 6.96
C LEU A 68 -14.16 -4.56 8.49
N ASP A 69 -13.43 -5.46 9.15
CA ASP A 69 -13.59 -5.79 10.58
C ASP A 69 -12.70 -4.95 11.52
N GLY A 70 -11.57 -4.43 11.06
CA GLY A 70 -10.65 -3.71 11.95
C GLY A 70 -9.52 -2.95 11.26
N ASP A 71 -8.98 -1.94 11.96
CA ASP A 71 -7.79 -1.19 11.59
C ASP A 71 -6.79 -1.16 12.74
N HIS A 72 -5.54 -1.53 12.45
CA HIS A 72 -4.46 -1.60 13.43
C HIS A 72 -3.32 -0.67 13.03
N ILE A 73 -2.73 0.02 14.00
CA ILE A 73 -1.51 0.79 13.82
C ILE A 73 -0.47 0.25 14.79
N ILE A 74 0.67 -0.19 14.24
CA ILE A 74 1.80 -0.68 15.02
C ILE A 74 2.90 0.38 15.03
N ASP A 75 3.40 0.70 16.22
CA ASP A 75 4.59 1.51 16.39
C ASP A 75 5.82 0.71 15.92
N ALA A 76 6.47 1.19 14.86
CA ALA A 76 7.70 0.70 14.27
C ALA A 76 8.81 1.76 14.33
N SER A 77 8.76 2.68 15.30
CA SER A 77 9.72 3.77 15.52
C SER A 77 11.16 3.30 15.74
N VAL A 78 11.37 2.01 16.06
CA VAL A 78 12.70 1.37 16.06
C VAL A 78 13.46 1.61 14.75
N LEU A 79 12.76 1.73 13.61
CA LEU A 79 13.36 2.03 12.31
C LEU A 79 14.05 3.40 12.28
N LYS A 80 13.60 4.38 13.09
CA LYS A 80 14.28 5.68 13.21
C LYS A 80 15.66 5.54 13.83
N ALA A 81 15.82 4.60 14.76
CA ALA A 81 17.09 4.37 15.45
C ALA A 81 18.14 3.72 14.52
N LEU A 82 17.72 3.13 13.40
CA LEU A 82 18.62 2.45 12.47
C LEU A 82 19.29 3.38 11.44
N GLY A 83 18.90 4.66 11.36
CA GLY A 83 19.60 5.65 10.54
C GLY A 83 18.72 6.78 9.99
N ALA A 84 19.38 7.85 9.54
CA ALA A 84 18.71 8.99 8.91
C ALA A 84 18.40 8.72 7.43
N THR A 85 17.14 8.83 7.06
CA THR A 85 16.66 8.81 5.66
C THR A 85 15.83 10.07 5.42
N ALA A 86 15.63 10.47 4.16
CA ALA A 86 14.73 11.58 3.82
C ALA A 86 13.26 11.33 4.24
N MET A 87 12.92 10.08 4.56
CA MET A 87 11.62 9.71 5.15
C MET A 87 11.54 9.95 6.66
N THR A 88 12.67 9.96 7.37
CA THR A 88 12.72 10.09 8.84
C THR A 88 13.30 11.42 9.32
N HIS A 89 13.96 12.19 8.44
CA HIS A 89 14.67 13.44 8.76
C HIS A 89 14.49 14.52 7.69
N ASP A 90 14.82 15.77 8.00
CA ASP A 90 14.76 16.90 7.06
C ASP A 90 15.97 16.93 6.12
N VAL A 91 15.98 16.02 5.13
CA VAL A 91 17.05 15.88 4.13
C VAL A 91 16.44 15.92 2.73
N GLU A 92 17.14 16.57 1.80
CA GLU A 92 16.74 16.64 0.39
C GLU A 92 16.68 15.23 -0.24
N ILE A 93 15.63 14.96 -1.02
CA ILE A 93 15.47 13.66 -1.70
C ILE A 93 16.51 13.57 -2.81
N THR A 94 17.49 12.69 -2.65
CA THR A 94 18.60 12.50 -3.59
C THR A 94 18.81 11.01 -3.85
N LEU A 95 19.39 10.68 -5.02
CA LEU A 95 19.84 9.31 -5.30
C LEU A 95 21.15 9.05 -4.55
N THR A 96 21.23 7.92 -3.86
CA THR A 96 22.44 7.43 -3.20
C THR A 96 23.43 6.87 -4.23
N ALA A 97 24.68 6.63 -3.81
CA ALA A 97 25.70 5.98 -4.65
C ALA A 97 25.29 4.57 -5.15
N ALA A 98 24.31 3.93 -4.49
CA ALA A 98 23.72 2.66 -4.90
C ALA A 98 22.56 2.80 -5.90
N GLY A 99 22.26 4.02 -6.37
CA GLY A 99 21.14 4.31 -7.28
C GLY A 99 19.76 4.29 -6.62
N LEU A 100 19.69 4.13 -5.29
CA LEU A 100 18.44 4.14 -4.53
C LEU A 100 18.16 5.54 -3.97
N PRO A 101 16.91 6.03 -3.98
CA PRO A 101 16.55 7.24 -3.24
C PRO A 101 16.96 7.14 -1.76
N ASN A 102 17.47 8.21 -1.17
CA ASN A 102 17.77 8.28 0.26
C ASN A 102 16.50 8.27 1.16
N THR A 103 15.33 8.02 0.59
CA THR A 103 14.09 7.64 1.29
C THR A 103 14.03 6.15 1.62
N PHE A 104 14.97 5.34 1.10
CA PHE A 104 15.06 3.91 1.37
C PHE A 104 15.53 3.63 2.79
N VAL A 105 14.73 2.90 3.56
CA VAL A 105 15.09 2.33 4.85
C VAL A 105 15.33 0.83 4.63
N PRO A 106 16.58 0.33 4.69
CA PRO A 106 16.88 -1.07 4.41
C PRO A 106 16.08 -2.04 5.29
N GLY A 107 15.45 -3.04 4.66
CA GLY A 107 14.72 -4.10 5.36
C GLY A 107 13.38 -3.67 5.99
N ARG A 108 12.92 -2.44 5.72
CA ARG A 108 11.66 -1.92 6.26
C ARG A 108 10.48 -2.81 5.91
N ASN A 109 10.33 -3.19 4.63
CA ASN A 109 9.18 -4.00 4.24
C ASN A 109 9.27 -5.41 4.83
N LEU A 110 10.49 -5.97 4.99
CA LEU A 110 10.69 -7.25 5.68
C LEU A 110 10.21 -7.19 7.13
N LEU A 111 10.52 -6.10 7.84
CA LEU A 111 10.02 -5.87 9.20
C LEU A 111 8.50 -5.74 9.21
N PHE A 112 7.91 -5.00 8.26
CA PHE A 112 6.46 -4.85 8.16
C PHE A 112 5.75 -6.18 7.96
N PHE A 113 6.26 -7.06 7.08
CA PHE A 113 5.71 -8.40 6.90
C PHE A 113 5.88 -9.27 8.14
N THR A 114 7.00 -9.16 8.84
CA THR A 114 7.22 -9.84 10.12
C THR A 114 6.20 -9.44 11.18
N LEU A 115 5.97 -8.13 11.35
CA LEU A 115 4.97 -7.60 12.29
C LEU A 115 3.54 -7.96 11.87
N ALA A 116 3.22 -7.86 10.57
CA ALA A 116 1.93 -8.23 10.03
C ALA A 116 1.64 -9.73 10.20
N GLY A 117 2.62 -10.60 9.95
CA GLY A 117 2.49 -12.04 10.19
C GLY A 117 2.21 -12.37 11.65
N ALA A 118 2.94 -11.74 12.58
CA ALA A 118 2.71 -11.91 14.01
C ALA A 118 1.30 -11.46 14.43
N LEU A 119 0.80 -10.35 13.87
CA LEU A 119 -0.58 -9.91 14.12
C LEU A 119 -1.60 -10.86 13.48
N ALA A 120 -1.37 -11.28 12.23
CA ALA A 120 -2.26 -12.14 11.47
C ALA A 120 -2.53 -13.46 12.20
N VAL A 121 -1.50 -14.12 12.74
CA VAL A 121 -1.67 -15.35 13.55
C VAL A 121 -2.57 -15.10 14.76
N ARG A 122 -2.38 -14.00 15.49
CA ARG A 122 -3.21 -13.65 16.65
C ARG A 122 -4.66 -13.30 16.30
N ARG A 123 -4.89 -12.81 15.08
CA ARG A 123 -6.19 -12.37 14.56
C ARG A 123 -6.89 -13.44 13.70
N GLY A 124 -6.25 -14.60 13.49
CA GLY A 124 -6.79 -15.68 12.67
C GLY A 124 -6.82 -15.36 11.17
N HIS A 125 -5.85 -14.59 10.68
CA HIS A 125 -5.64 -14.32 9.25
C HIS A 125 -4.56 -15.23 8.67
N GLY A 126 -4.84 -15.84 7.53
CA GLY A 126 -3.88 -16.65 6.78
C GLY A 126 -3.29 -15.97 5.55
N VAL A 127 -3.82 -14.80 5.16
CA VAL A 127 -3.34 -14.03 4.00
C VAL A 127 -2.91 -12.64 4.44
N LEU A 128 -1.70 -12.26 4.04
CA LEU A 128 -1.20 -10.89 4.10
C LEU A 128 -1.29 -10.29 2.70
N VAL A 129 -1.82 -9.08 2.56
CA VAL A 129 -1.89 -8.39 1.26
C VAL A 129 -1.02 -7.14 1.31
N GLY A 130 -0.08 -7.01 0.36
CA GLY A 130 0.81 -5.86 0.24
C GLY A 130 0.77 -5.20 -1.13
N GLY A 131 0.95 -3.88 -1.16
CA GLY A 131 0.95 -3.08 -2.39
C GLY A 131 2.30 -2.92 -3.07
N MET A 132 3.30 -3.76 -2.76
CA MET A 132 4.61 -3.66 -3.41
C MET A 132 4.51 -4.07 -4.89
N CYS A 133 5.34 -3.42 -5.68
CA CYS A 133 5.35 -3.48 -7.12
C CYS A 133 6.80 -3.42 -7.61
N GLU A 134 7.13 -4.22 -8.62
CA GLU A 134 8.47 -4.27 -9.24
C GLU A 134 8.52 -3.49 -10.56
N THR A 135 7.38 -3.26 -11.21
CA THR A 135 7.27 -2.60 -12.53
C THR A 135 7.51 -1.09 -12.50
N ASP A 136 7.07 -0.37 -11.48
CA ASP A 136 7.25 1.10 -11.37
C ASP A 136 8.51 1.52 -10.58
N TYR A 137 9.49 0.61 -10.54
CA TYR A 137 10.88 0.71 -10.09
C TYR A 137 11.29 1.94 -9.26
N SER A 138 11.25 1.80 -7.93
CA SER A 138 12.18 2.49 -7.02
C SER A 138 13.48 1.69 -6.78
N GLY A 139 13.56 0.45 -7.29
CA GLY A 139 14.71 -0.45 -7.14
C GLY A 139 14.84 -1.13 -5.78
N TYR A 140 13.86 -0.96 -4.88
CA TYR A 140 13.95 -1.50 -3.52
C TYR A 140 13.95 -3.04 -3.52
N PRO A 141 15.02 -3.69 -3.01
CA PRO A 141 15.13 -5.14 -3.05
C PRO A 141 14.04 -5.83 -2.21
N ASP A 142 13.58 -5.20 -1.13
CA ASP A 142 12.51 -5.69 -0.27
C ASP A 142 11.08 -5.49 -0.84
N CYS A 143 10.97 -5.06 -2.10
CA CYS A 143 9.71 -5.03 -2.84
C CYS A 143 9.60 -6.11 -3.93
N ARG A 144 10.69 -6.83 -4.25
CA ARG A 144 10.74 -7.77 -5.39
C ARG A 144 9.96 -9.03 -5.14
N ALA A 145 9.45 -9.65 -6.21
CA ALA A 145 8.68 -10.88 -6.13
C ALA A 145 9.43 -12.01 -5.40
N ASP A 146 10.71 -12.22 -5.75
CA ASP A 146 11.54 -13.25 -5.14
C ASP A 146 11.76 -13.02 -3.63
N THR A 147 11.92 -11.76 -3.23
CA THR A 147 12.10 -11.41 -1.82
C THR A 147 10.82 -11.65 -1.02
N LEU A 148 9.65 -11.32 -1.56
CA LEU A 148 8.40 -11.58 -0.87
C LEU A 148 8.05 -13.07 -0.82
N LYS A 149 8.41 -13.84 -1.84
CA LYS A 149 8.29 -15.30 -1.82
C LYS A 149 9.18 -15.92 -0.74
N ALA A 150 10.42 -15.43 -0.59
CA ALA A 150 11.30 -15.87 0.50
C ALA A 150 10.77 -15.45 1.88
N GLN A 151 10.19 -14.25 1.99
CA GLN A 151 9.58 -13.75 3.22
C GLN A 151 8.34 -14.59 3.61
N GLU A 152 7.50 -14.97 2.66
CA GLU A 152 6.34 -15.86 2.89
C GLU A 152 6.78 -17.17 3.53
N GLU A 153 7.79 -17.84 2.95
CA GLU A 153 8.32 -19.10 3.50
C GLU A 153 8.92 -18.89 4.90
N THR A 154 9.62 -17.77 5.11
CA THR A 154 10.16 -17.41 6.43
C THR A 154 9.04 -17.26 7.47
N LEU A 155 7.95 -16.58 7.13
CA LEU A 155 6.80 -16.42 8.03
C LEU A 155 6.12 -17.76 8.30
N ARG A 156 5.91 -18.57 7.26
CA ARG A 156 5.26 -19.89 7.36
C ARG A 156 6.01 -20.80 8.33
N LEU A 157 7.33 -20.87 8.20
CA LEU A 157 8.20 -21.67 9.06
C LEU A 157 8.37 -21.05 10.45
N GLY A 158 8.62 -19.75 10.53
CA GLY A 158 8.97 -19.06 11.77
C GLY A 158 7.80 -18.85 12.72
N LEU A 159 6.58 -18.76 12.19
CA LEU A 159 5.35 -18.60 12.97
C LEU A 159 4.59 -19.92 13.16
N ASP A 160 5.04 -21.02 12.55
CA ASP A 160 4.35 -22.31 12.51
C ASP A 160 2.87 -22.17 12.10
N ALA A 161 2.64 -21.40 11.03
CA ALA A 161 1.31 -21.03 10.56
C ALA A 161 1.24 -21.05 9.03
N ASP A 162 0.10 -21.44 8.48
CA ASP A 162 -0.15 -21.38 7.03
C ASP A 162 -0.40 -19.91 6.63
N ILE A 163 0.65 -19.23 6.18
CA ILE A 163 0.65 -17.82 5.78
C ILE A 163 0.96 -17.70 4.30
N ARG A 164 0.17 -16.87 3.60
CA ARG A 164 0.39 -16.46 2.21
C ARG A 164 0.56 -14.94 2.11
N ILE A 165 1.43 -14.47 1.22
CA ILE A 165 1.62 -13.07 0.88
C ILE A 165 1.09 -12.83 -0.54
N ASP A 166 -0.01 -12.09 -0.65
CA ASP A 166 -0.56 -11.64 -1.93
C ASP A 166 -0.05 -10.23 -2.28
N THR A 167 0.47 -10.07 -3.50
CA THR A 167 0.90 -8.78 -4.05
C THR A 167 0.20 -8.48 -5.38
N PRO A 168 -1.06 -8.03 -5.34
CA PRO A 168 -1.88 -7.89 -6.55
C PRO A 168 -1.35 -6.84 -7.53
N LEU A 169 -0.43 -5.98 -7.09
CA LEU A 169 0.18 -4.93 -7.91
C LEU A 169 1.59 -5.26 -8.40
N MET A 170 2.12 -6.46 -8.08
CA MET A 170 3.52 -6.82 -8.31
C MET A 170 4.02 -6.49 -9.72
N TYR A 171 3.18 -6.77 -10.72
CA TYR A 171 3.49 -6.61 -12.14
C TYR A 171 2.58 -5.58 -12.84
N LEU A 172 1.94 -4.70 -12.08
CA LEU A 172 1.09 -3.64 -12.63
C LEU A 172 1.83 -2.31 -12.58
N ASP A 173 1.80 -1.57 -13.68
CA ASP A 173 2.22 -0.17 -13.65
C ASP A 173 1.10 0.74 -13.08
N LYS A 174 1.37 2.03 -12.89
CA LYS A 174 0.38 2.96 -12.33
C LYS A 174 -0.87 3.11 -13.19
N ALA A 175 -0.77 2.97 -14.50
CA ALA A 175 -1.94 3.05 -15.37
C ALA A 175 -2.83 1.82 -15.17
N ALA A 176 -2.24 0.62 -15.12
CA ALA A 176 -2.91 -0.63 -14.80
C ALA A 176 -3.44 -0.66 -13.35
N THR A 177 -2.79 0.02 -12.41
CA THR A 177 -3.29 0.17 -11.03
C THR A 177 -4.57 1.02 -10.99
N TRP A 178 -4.64 2.12 -11.76
CA TRP A 178 -5.89 2.87 -11.92
C TRP A 178 -6.97 2.05 -12.62
N GLN A 179 -6.60 1.27 -13.64
CA GLN A 179 -7.54 0.35 -14.29
C GLN A 179 -8.07 -0.71 -13.32
N LEU A 180 -7.21 -1.30 -12.47
CA LEU A 180 -7.65 -2.26 -11.46
C LEU A 180 -8.64 -1.62 -10.48
N ALA A 181 -8.40 -0.39 -10.04
CA ALA A 181 -9.37 0.33 -9.20
C ALA A 181 -10.71 0.53 -9.92
N GLN A 182 -10.69 0.89 -11.20
CA GLN A 182 -11.89 0.99 -12.03
C GLN A 182 -12.64 -0.34 -12.13
N ASP A 183 -11.93 -1.44 -12.36
CA ASP A 183 -12.54 -2.76 -12.52
C ASP A 183 -13.17 -3.26 -11.21
N LEU A 184 -12.59 -2.90 -10.07
CA LEU A 184 -13.06 -3.32 -8.74
C LEU A 184 -14.28 -2.54 -8.26
N GLY A 185 -14.32 -1.22 -8.47
CA GLY A 185 -15.33 -0.36 -7.85
C GLY A 185 -15.81 0.81 -8.71
N GLY A 186 -15.50 0.80 -10.00
CA GLY A 186 -15.92 1.80 -10.97
C GLY A 186 -15.36 3.20 -10.68
N ASP A 187 -16.02 4.20 -11.25
CA ASP A 187 -15.64 5.61 -11.08
C ASP A 187 -15.70 6.02 -9.60
N ALA A 188 -16.65 5.47 -8.83
CA ALA A 188 -16.77 5.75 -7.41
C ALA A 188 -15.52 5.38 -6.60
N LEU A 189 -14.86 4.25 -6.93
CA LEU A 189 -13.62 3.86 -6.25
C LEU A 189 -12.44 4.68 -6.75
N VAL A 190 -12.37 4.96 -8.05
CA VAL A 190 -11.32 5.82 -8.63
C VAL A 190 -11.35 7.21 -8.00
N ASP A 191 -12.53 7.83 -7.94
CA ASP A 191 -12.73 9.14 -7.32
C ASP A 191 -12.37 9.10 -5.82
N LEU A 192 -12.83 8.06 -5.11
CA LEU A 192 -12.49 7.90 -3.70
C LEU A 192 -10.97 7.80 -3.48
N ILE A 193 -10.27 7.04 -4.31
CA ILE A 193 -8.81 6.91 -4.26
C ILE A 193 -8.15 8.26 -4.60
N ALA A 194 -8.65 9.00 -5.59
CA ALA A 194 -8.15 10.33 -5.91
C ALA A 194 -8.28 11.30 -4.71
N GLU A 195 -9.42 11.27 -4.01
CA GLU A 195 -9.75 12.26 -2.98
C GLU A 195 -9.17 11.96 -1.60
N GLU A 196 -9.22 10.69 -1.17
CA GLU A 196 -8.98 10.33 0.24
C GLU A 196 -7.61 9.67 0.47
N THR A 197 -6.83 9.41 -0.57
CA THR A 197 -5.47 8.85 -0.42
C THR A 197 -4.37 9.90 -0.52
N HIS A 198 -3.18 9.55 -0.04
CA HIS A 198 -2.00 10.39 -0.09
C HIS A 198 -0.78 9.65 -0.69
N THR A 199 -0.02 10.32 -1.54
CA THR A 199 1.16 9.73 -2.20
C THR A 199 2.39 10.65 -2.18
N CYS A 200 2.23 11.92 -1.82
CA CYS A 200 3.30 12.91 -1.91
C CYS A 200 4.42 12.64 -0.89
N TYR A 201 5.65 12.43 -1.36
CA TYR A 201 6.81 12.22 -0.47
C TYR A 201 7.14 13.42 0.42
N LEU A 202 6.72 14.63 0.03
CA LEU A 202 6.88 15.83 0.85
C LEU A 202 5.80 15.93 1.94
N GLY A 203 4.87 14.97 2.04
CA GLY A 203 3.77 15.00 3.01
C GLY A 203 2.76 16.13 2.78
N GLN A 204 2.82 16.80 1.64
CA GLN A 204 1.95 17.94 1.31
C GLN A 204 0.69 17.44 0.63
N ARG A 205 -0.48 17.59 1.26
CA ARG A 205 -1.76 17.33 0.57
C ARG A 205 -1.93 18.30 -0.61
N GLY A 206 -1.51 19.56 -0.46
CA GLY A 206 -1.31 20.48 -1.58
C GLY A 206 -2.57 20.73 -2.42
N ALA A 207 -2.36 21.04 -3.69
CA ALA A 207 -3.43 21.28 -4.65
C ALA A 207 -4.14 19.98 -5.05
N ARG A 208 -5.43 20.09 -5.40
CA ARG A 208 -6.20 19.00 -6.00
C ARG A 208 -5.90 18.95 -7.50
N HIS A 209 -5.49 17.77 -7.97
CA HIS A 209 -5.29 17.42 -9.38
C HIS A 209 -6.29 16.32 -9.77
N ALA A 210 -6.41 16.04 -11.07
CA ALA A 210 -7.28 14.95 -11.54
C ALA A 210 -6.88 13.57 -10.98
N TRP A 211 -5.60 13.36 -10.71
CA TRP A 211 -5.07 12.13 -10.13
C TRP A 211 -5.11 12.10 -8.59
N GLY A 212 -5.53 13.19 -7.95
CA GLY A 212 -5.60 13.35 -6.49
C GLY A 212 -4.76 14.50 -5.95
N TYR A 213 -4.26 14.36 -4.73
CA TYR A 213 -3.61 15.43 -3.98
C TYR A 213 -2.08 15.27 -3.90
N GLY A 214 -1.34 16.36 -4.03
CA GLY A 214 0.11 16.37 -3.83
C GLY A 214 0.80 17.65 -4.28
N CYS A 215 2.12 17.71 -4.12
CA CYS A 215 2.92 18.85 -4.59
C CYS A 215 3.04 18.90 -6.12
N GLY A 216 2.79 17.78 -6.81
CA GLY A 216 2.86 17.69 -8.27
C GLY A 216 4.27 17.62 -8.87
N ALA A 217 5.33 17.74 -8.06
CA ALA A 217 6.71 17.81 -8.53
C ALA A 217 7.67 16.78 -7.88
N CYS A 218 7.25 16.07 -6.84
CA CYS A 218 8.08 14.99 -6.27
C CYS A 218 7.91 13.70 -7.10
N PRO A 219 8.89 12.78 -7.10
CA PRO A 219 8.86 11.57 -7.92
C PRO A 219 7.57 10.74 -7.75
N ALA A 220 7.03 10.66 -6.52
CA ALA A 220 5.77 9.95 -6.27
C ALA A 220 4.54 10.63 -6.90
N CYS A 221 4.50 11.96 -6.90
CA CYS A 221 3.44 12.72 -7.57
C CYS A 221 3.56 12.59 -9.09
N GLU A 222 4.77 12.70 -9.65
CA GLU A 222 5.00 12.53 -11.09
C GLU A 222 4.58 11.13 -11.56
N LEU A 223 4.96 10.10 -10.82
CA LEU A 223 4.61 8.72 -11.12
C LEU A 223 3.09 8.51 -11.11
N ARG A 224 2.39 9.01 -10.09
CA ARG A 224 0.92 8.95 -9.98
C ARG A 224 0.22 9.75 -11.09
N ALA A 225 0.72 10.93 -11.42
CA ALA A 225 0.20 11.79 -12.48
C ALA A 225 0.36 11.17 -13.88
N ASN A 226 1.56 10.66 -14.18
CA ASN A 226 1.86 9.98 -15.44
C ASN A 226 1.01 8.71 -15.60
N GLY A 227 0.85 7.94 -14.51
CA GLY A 227 -0.05 6.78 -14.48
C GLY A 227 -1.49 7.15 -14.84
N TRP A 228 -2.02 8.21 -14.23
CA TRP A 228 -3.36 8.71 -14.52
C TRP A 228 -3.53 9.14 -15.98
N GLN A 229 -2.58 9.92 -16.51
CA GLN A 229 -2.63 10.40 -17.89
C GLN A 229 -2.63 9.25 -18.90
N ARG A 230 -1.74 8.26 -18.70
CA ARG A 230 -1.68 7.07 -19.56
C ARG A 230 -2.97 6.26 -19.50
N TRP A 231 -3.53 6.08 -18.30
CA TRP A 231 -4.79 5.36 -18.12
C TRP A 231 -5.97 6.06 -18.82
N GLN A 232 -6.11 7.38 -18.65
CA GLN A 232 -7.16 8.17 -19.31
C GLN A 232 -7.01 8.19 -20.83
N ALA A 233 -5.76 8.29 -21.34
CA ALA A 233 -5.50 8.19 -22.77
C ALA A 233 -5.92 6.82 -23.33
N GLY A 234 -5.67 5.74 -22.58
CA GLY A 234 -6.09 4.39 -22.94
C GLY A 234 -7.61 4.20 -23.03
N LYS A 235 -8.39 4.87 -22.15
CA LYS A 235 -9.86 4.88 -22.21
C LYS A 235 -10.40 5.50 -23.49
N GLY A 236 -9.78 6.60 -23.96
CA GLY A 236 -10.22 7.31 -25.18
C GLY A 236 -9.99 6.53 -26.48
N SER A 237 -9.08 5.55 -26.49
CA SER A 237 -8.78 4.70 -27.66
C SER A 237 -9.63 3.42 -27.75
N ALA A 238 -10.43 3.11 -26.73
CA ALA A 238 -11.27 1.91 -26.67
C ALA A 238 -12.78 2.20 -26.86
N ALA A 239 -13.14 3.45 -27.16
CA ALA A 239 -14.51 3.93 -27.34
C ALA A 239 -14.86 4.15 -28.82
#